data_AF-B9NS69-F1
#
_entry.id   AF-B9NS69-F1
#
_cell.length_a   1.000
_cell.length_b   1.000
_cell.length_c   1.000
_cell.angle_alpha   90.00
_cell.angle_beta   90.00
_cell.angle_gamma   90.00
#
_symmetry.space_group_name_H-M   'P 1'
#
loop_
_entity.id
_entity.type
_entity.pdbx_description
1 polymer ?
#
loop_
_entity_poly.entity_id
_entity_poly.type
_entity_poly.pdbx_seq_one_letter_code
_entity_poly.pdbx_strand_id
1 'polypeptide(L)'
;MFGEIEAESALLAQENERIVAALSQEEKELTEKRATLPAEEFRPLAEAFDKKVQSHRDSQRAKLDLLARQGEEARGQFFEMAQPILIELLREYGASIVIERATVVLSSDVSDITEAAIARIDAAIGDGTTLKDGRGE
;
A
#
# COMPACT_ATOMS: atom_id res chain seq x y z
N MET A 1 2.77 4.26 -11.19
CA MET A 1 2.50 3.02 -10.42
C MET A 1 2.35 3.29 -8.92
N PHE A 2 3.38 3.81 -8.23
CA PHE A 2 3.29 4.09 -6.79
C PHE A 2 2.18 5.09 -6.41
N GLY A 3 2.00 6.17 -7.20
CA GLY A 3 0.92 7.13 -6.96
C GLY A 3 -0.50 6.54 -7.12
N GLU A 4 -0.66 5.50 -7.93
CA GLU A 4 -1.95 4.79 -8.07
C GLU A 4 -2.22 3.93 -6.83
N ILE A 5 -1.19 3.24 -6.33
CA ILE A 5 -1.27 2.44 -5.09
C ILE A 5 -1.57 3.35 -3.89
N GLU A 6 -0.96 4.54 -3.82
CA GLU A 6 -1.24 5.53 -2.78
C GLU A 6 -2.67 6.06 -2.87
N ALA A 7 -3.16 6.37 -4.07
CA ALA A 7 -4.55 6.77 -4.29
C ALA A 7 -5.54 5.66 -3.91
N GLU A 8 -5.26 4.41 -4.28
CA GLU A 8 -6.09 3.26 -3.91
C GLU A 8 -6.08 3.01 -2.39
N SER A 9 -4.94 3.20 -1.73
CA SER A 9 -4.83 3.16 -0.27
C SER A 9 -5.73 4.21 0.41
N ALA A 10 -5.70 5.45 -0.08
CA ALA A 10 -6.52 6.53 0.44
C ALA A 10 -8.02 6.28 0.24
N LEU A 11 -8.40 5.75 -0.93
CA LEU A 11 -9.79 5.34 -1.20
C LEU A 11 -10.24 4.22 -0.27
N LEU A 12 -9.39 3.23 -0.02
CA LEU A 12 -9.69 2.11 0.86
C LEU A 12 -9.85 2.57 2.32
N ALA A 13 -9.03 3.52 2.77
CA ALA A 13 -9.17 4.13 4.09
C ALA A 13 -10.51 4.87 4.23
N GLN A 14 -10.89 5.67 3.23
CA GLN A 14 -12.17 6.38 3.23
C GLN A 14 -13.36 5.42 3.17
N GLU A 15 -13.27 4.33 2.41
CA GLU A 15 -14.29 3.28 2.40
C GLU A 15 -14.46 2.62 3.77
N ASN A 16 -13.34 2.28 4.43
CA ASN A 16 -13.35 1.74 5.79
C ASN A 16 -14.08 2.65 6.78
N GLU A 17 -13.80 3.96 6.76
CA GLU A 17 -14.47 4.92 7.63
C GLU A 17 -16.00 4.93 7.43
N ARG A 18 -16.45 4.88 6.17
CA ARG A 18 -17.89 4.81 5.86
C ARG A 18 -18.53 3.52 6.35
N ILE A 19 -17.86 2.38 6.14
CA ILE A 19 -18.34 1.07 6.59
C ILE A 19 -18.44 1.04 8.13
N VAL A 20 -17.41 1.51 8.82
CA VAL A 20 -17.39 1.57 10.29
C VAL A 20 -18.53 2.44 10.80
N ALA A 21 -18.72 3.63 10.23
CA ALA A 21 -19.83 4.52 10.63
C ALA A 21 -21.20 3.85 10.43
N ALA A 22 -21.42 3.17 9.31
CA ALA A 22 -22.66 2.46 9.03
C ALA A 22 -22.88 1.27 10.00
N LEU A 23 -21.85 0.47 10.26
CA LEU A 23 -21.93 -0.65 11.20
C LEU A 23 -22.16 -0.19 12.64
N SER A 24 -21.53 0.91 13.06
CA SER A 24 -21.77 1.49 14.38
C SER A 24 -23.19 2.02 14.55
N GLN A 25 -23.82 2.54 13.50
CA GLN A 25 -25.22 2.96 13.56
C GLN A 25 -26.14 1.75 13.68
N GLU A 26 -25.91 0.70 12.88
CA GLU A 26 -26.69 -0.54 12.92
C GLU A 26 -26.54 -1.29 14.25
N GLU A 27 -25.33 -1.29 14.84
CA GLU A 27 -25.07 -1.86 16.17
C GLU A 27 -25.91 -1.18 17.27
N LYS A 28 -26.03 0.16 17.20
CA LYS A 28 -26.88 0.91 18.14
C LYS A 28 -28.35 0.52 18.00
N GLU A 29 -28.86 0.45 16.77
CA GLU A 29 -30.24 0.04 16.49
C GLU A 29 -30.51 -1.40 16.97
N LEU A 30 -29.55 -2.31 16.80
CA LEU A 30 -29.65 -3.68 17.31
C LEU A 30 -29.65 -3.70 18.83
N THR A 31 -28.84 -2.86 19.47
CA THR A 31 -28.80 -2.75 20.94
C THR A 31 -30.13 -2.25 21.49
N GLU A 32 -30.75 -1.26 20.85
CA GLU A 32 -32.09 -0.78 21.20
C GLU A 32 -33.14 -1.87 21.02
N LYS A 33 -33.13 -2.56 19.87
CA LYS A 33 -34.05 -3.67 19.57
C LYS A 33 -33.89 -4.84 20.53
N ARG A 34 -32.68 -5.12 21.02
CA ARG A 34 -32.42 -6.18 22.00
C ARG A 34 -33.17 -5.94 23.32
N ALA A 35 -33.38 -4.68 23.70
CA ALA A 35 -34.11 -4.32 24.91
C ALA A 35 -35.63 -4.53 24.77
N THR A 36 -36.16 -4.56 23.53
CA THR A 36 -37.60 -4.59 23.27
C THR A 36 -38.10 -5.88 22.61
N LEU A 37 -37.26 -6.59 21.85
CA LEU A 37 -37.66 -7.77 21.09
C LEU A 37 -37.52 -9.08 21.87
N PRO A 38 -38.40 -10.07 21.64
CA PRO A 38 -38.20 -11.44 22.09
C PRO A 38 -36.90 -12.02 21.51
N ALA A 39 -36.27 -12.94 22.26
CA ALA A 39 -35.01 -13.55 21.85
C ALA A 39 -35.09 -14.28 20.50
N GLU A 40 -36.23 -14.89 20.17
CA GLU A 40 -36.44 -15.60 18.91
C GLU A 40 -36.46 -14.66 17.69
N GLU A 41 -36.93 -13.43 17.86
CA GLU A 41 -36.95 -12.40 16.81
C GLU A 41 -35.62 -11.64 16.72
N PHE A 42 -34.93 -11.47 17.85
CA PHE A 42 -33.63 -10.77 17.90
C PHE A 42 -32.47 -11.61 17.33
N ARG A 43 -32.45 -12.91 17.62
CA ARG A 43 -31.36 -13.81 17.23
C ARG A 43 -31.02 -13.79 15.72
N PRO A 44 -31.98 -13.88 14.79
CA PRO A 44 -31.67 -13.79 13.36
C PRO A 44 -31.13 -12.40 12.95
N LEU A 45 -31.52 -11.32 13.62
CA LEU A 45 -30.99 -9.97 13.37
C LEU A 45 -29.53 -9.86 13.78
N ALA A 46 -29.18 -10.39 14.97
CA ALA A 46 -27.80 -10.44 15.44
C ALA A 46 -26.92 -11.30 14.53
N GLU A 47 -27.39 -12.48 14.11
CA GLU A 47 -26.64 -13.34 13.19
C GLU A 47 -26.43 -12.70 11.81
N ALA A 48 -27.41 -11.93 11.31
CA ALA A 48 -27.26 -11.19 10.06
C ALA A 48 -26.22 -10.08 10.18
N PHE A 49 -26.21 -9.36 11.31
CA PHE A 49 -25.21 -8.34 11.60
C PHE A 49 -23.81 -8.93 11.72
N ASP A 50 -23.64 -10.01 12.48
CA ASP A 50 -22.35 -10.69 12.63
C ASP A 50 -21.80 -11.15 11.27
N LYS A 51 -22.66 -11.76 10.42
CA LYS A 51 -22.28 -12.15 9.06
C LYS A 51 -21.86 -10.95 8.22
N LYS A 52 -22.57 -9.82 8.33
CA LYS A 52 -22.25 -8.59 7.62
C LYS A 52 -20.89 -8.03 8.06
N VAL A 53 -20.63 -7.95 9.37
CA VAL A 53 -19.35 -7.50 9.93
C VAL A 53 -18.20 -8.40 9.44
N GLN A 54 -18.35 -9.72 9.52
CA GLN A 54 -17.31 -10.63 9.03
C GLN A 54 -17.07 -10.49 7.53
N SER A 55 -18.14 -10.39 6.73
CA SER A 55 -18.01 -10.18 5.28
C SER A 55 -17.27 -8.90 4.94
N HIS A 56 -17.55 -7.79 5.63
CA HIS A 56 -16.79 -6.55 5.47
C HIS A 56 -15.34 -6.74 5.88
N ARG A 57 -15.06 -7.36 7.04
CA ARG A 57 -13.69 -7.59 7.49
C ARG A 57 -12.86 -8.40 6.49
N ASP A 58 -13.43 -9.47 5.96
CA ASP A 58 -12.77 -10.35 5.00
C ASP A 58 -12.53 -9.63 3.66
N SER A 59 -13.51 -8.84 3.19
CA SER A 59 -13.37 -8.03 1.98
C SER A 59 -12.26 -6.99 2.13
N GLN A 60 -12.22 -6.25 3.24
CA GLN A 60 -11.21 -5.22 3.47
C GLN A 60 -9.82 -5.83 3.63
N ARG A 61 -9.70 -6.99 4.28
CA ARG A 61 -8.44 -7.74 4.36
C ARG A 61 -7.96 -8.16 2.96
N ALA A 62 -8.84 -8.71 2.13
CA ALA A 62 -8.48 -9.12 0.78
C ALA A 62 -7.98 -7.93 -0.07
N LYS A 63 -8.61 -6.76 0.06
CA LYS A 63 -8.17 -5.52 -0.61
C LYS A 63 -6.80 -5.06 -0.13
N LEU A 64 -6.55 -5.08 1.19
CA LEU A 64 -5.24 -4.73 1.76
C LEU A 64 -4.14 -5.69 1.31
N ASP A 65 -4.42 -6.99 1.31
CA ASP A 65 -3.48 -8.01 0.86
C ASP A 65 -3.14 -7.85 -0.64
N LEU A 66 -4.13 -7.49 -1.47
CA LEU A 66 -3.91 -7.19 -2.89
C LEU A 66 -3.02 -5.95 -3.07
N LEU A 67 -3.33 -4.86 -2.37
CA LEU A 67 -2.58 -3.62 -2.45
C LEU A 67 -1.12 -3.80 -1.99
N ALA A 68 -0.90 -4.58 -0.94
CA ALA A 68 0.44 -4.94 -0.48
C ALA A 68 1.23 -5.69 -1.55
N ARG A 69 0.61 -6.68 -2.22
CA ARG A 69 1.26 -7.42 -3.32
C ARG A 69 1.63 -6.51 -4.48
N GLN A 70 0.71 -5.62 -4.88
CA GLN A 70 0.99 -4.63 -5.92
C GLN A 70 2.14 -3.70 -5.55
N GLY A 71 2.25 -3.31 -4.27
CA GLY A 71 3.37 -2.52 -3.74
C GLY A 71 4.70 -3.24 -3.85
N GLU A 72 4.75 -4.53 -3.48
CA GLU A 72 5.97 -5.34 -3.60
C GLU A 72 6.36 -5.55 -5.08
N GLU A 73 5.39 -5.81 -5.96
CA GLU A 73 5.64 -5.91 -7.40
C GLU A 73 6.17 -4.60 -7.98
N ALA A 74 5.59 -3.45 -7.58
CA ALA A 74 6.06 -2.12 -7.97
C ALA A 74 7.50 -1.87 -7.54
N ARG A 75 7.84 -2.27 -6.31
CA ARG A 75 9.19 -2.13 -5.77
C ARG A 75 10.20 -2.98 -6.53
N GLY A 76 9.84 -4.21 -6.86
CA GLY A 76 10.66 -5.09 -7.69
C GLY A 76 10.96 -4.47 -9.06
N GLN A 77 9.91 -4.04 -9.76
CA GLN A 77 10.04 -3.40 -11.08
C GLN A 77 10.90 -2.13 -11.02
N PHE A 78 10.67 -1.28 -10.01
CA PHE A 78 11.49 -0.09 -9.79
C PHE A 78 12.97 -0.45 -9.65
N PHE A 79 13.29 -1.46 -8.84
CA PHE A 79 14.67 -1.85 -8.62
C PHE A 79 15.33 -2.42 -9.88
N GLU A 80 14.60 -3.22 -10.67
CA GLU A 80 15.09 -3.73 -11.95
C GLU A 80 15.45 -2.61 -12.93
N MET A 81 14.62 -1.56 -12.98
CA MET A 81 14.88 -0.40 -13.85
C MET A 81 15.98 0.51 -13.30
N ALA A 82 16.06 0.69 -11.98
CA ALA A 82 17.07 1.53 -11.34
C ALA A 82 18.46 0.88 -11.34
N GLN A 83 18.54 -0.46 -11.33
CA GLN A 83 19.80 -1.21 -11.29
C GLN A 83 20.85 -0.75 -12.33
N PRO A 84 20.55 -0.66 -13.65
CA PRO A 84 21.53 -0.20 -14.62
C PRO A 84 22.05 1.22 -14.33
N ILE A 85 21.18 2.12 -13.88
CA ILE A 85 21.51 3.51 -13.54
C ILE A 85 22.46 3.56 -12.33
N LEU A 86 22.19 2.73 -11.32
CA LEU A 86 23.04 2.60 -10.13
C LEU A 86 24.42 2.01 -10.48
N ILE A 87 24.49 1.07 -11.44
CA ILE A 87 25.76 0.52 -11.93
C ILE A 87 26.59 1.59 -12.65
N GLU A 88 25.96 2.44 -13.45
CA GLU A 88 26.64 3.55 -14.12
C GLU A 88 27.18 4.57 -13.11
N LEU A 89 26.39 4.92 -12.09
CA LEU A 89 26.82 5.78 -10.99
C LEU A 89 28.01 5.18 -10.23
N LEU A 90 27.97 3.89 -9.89
CA LEU A 90 29.10 3.21 -9.25
C LEU A 90 30.39 3.35 -10.07
N ARG A 91 30.32 3.13 -11.38
CA ARG A 91 31.48 3.24 -12.28
C ARG A 91 32.06 4.65 -12.31
N GLU A 92 31.22 5.67 -12.39
CA GLU A 92 31.67 7.06 -12.44
C GLU A 92 32.35 7.52 -11.15
N TYR A 93 31.84 7.05 -10.01
CA TYR A 93 32.42 7.36 -8.70
C TYR A 93 33.63 6.45 -8.37
N GLY A 94 34.01 5.54 -9.27
CA GLY A 94 35.09 4.59 -9.04
C GLY A 94 34.80 3.60 -7.91
N ALA A 95 33.52 3.39 -7.59
CA ALA A 95 33.05 2.52 -6.53
C ALA A 95 32.67 1.14 -7.07
N SER A 96 32.82 0.11 -6.22
CA SER A 96 32.47 -1.28 -6.57
C SER A 96 31.26 -1.81 -5.80
N ILE A 97 30.78 -1.09 -4.79
CA ILE A 97 29.69 -1.51 -3.90
C ILE A 97 28.88 -0.32 -3.40
N VAL A 98 27.56 -0.51 -3.27
CA VAL A 98 26.66 0.38 -2.53
C VAL A 98 26.33 -0.30 -1.19
N ILE A 99 26.31 0.47 -0.11
CA ILE A 99 26.00 0.00 1.24
C ILE A 99 24.77 0.75 1.76
N GLU A 100 23.89 0.06 2.47
CA GLU A 100 22.72 0.68 3.08
C GLU A 100 23.13 1.65 4.19
N ARG A 101 22.71 2.92 4.07
CA ARG A 101 23.08 3.99 5.00
C ARG A 101 22.76 3.68 6.47
N ALA A 102 21.66 2.97 6.74
CA ALA A 102 21.26 2.57 8.09
C ALA A 102 22.27 1.64 8.79
N THR A 103 23.11 0.95 8.01
CA THR A 103 24.15 0.04 8.53
C THR A 103 25.49 0.74 8.80
N VAL A 104 25.61 2.02 8.42
CA VAL A 104 26.86 2.77 8.49
C VAL A 104 26.87 3.65 9.74
N VAL A 105 27.84 3.42 10.63
CA VAL A 105 27.98 4.18 11.88
C VAL A 105 28.60 5.57 11.66
N LEU A 106 29.49 5.68 10.67
CA LEU A 106 30.16 6.92 10.31
C LEU A 106 30.47 6.92 8.81
N SER A 107 30.05 7.97 8.09
CA SER A 107 30.39 8.21 6.69
C SER A 107 30.78 9.66 6.48
N SER A 108 31.56 9.95 5.43
CA SER A 108 31.72 11.32 4.95
C SER A 108 30.57 11.66 4.01
N ASP A 109 30.07 12.90 4.03
CA ASP A 109 28.98 13.36 3.15
C ASP A 109 29.33 13.20 1.66
N VAL A 110 30.61 13.23 1.31
CA VAL A 110 31.13 13.07 -0.06
C VAL A 110 30.91 11.65 -0.61
N SER A 111 30.66 10.67 0.27
CA SER A 111 30.42 9.27 -0.10
C SER A 111 28.95 8.94 -0.32
N ASP A 112 28.03 9.88 -0.04
CA ASP A 112 26.58 9.67 -0.23
C ASP A 112 26.18 10.00 -1.68
N ILE A 113 25.76 8.98 -2.43
CA ILE A 113 25.31 9.12 -3.83
C ILE A 113 23.79 9.28 -3.96
N THR A 114 23.04 9.34 -2.85
CA THR A 114 21.58 9.24 -2.85
C THR A 114 20.93 10.29 -3.74
N GLU A 115 21.32 11.56 -3.60
CA GLU A 115 20.78 12.66 -4.42
C GLU A 115 21.12 12.50 -5.91
N ALA A 116 22.34 12.05 -6.22
CA ALA A 116 22.76 11.79 -7.60
C ALA A 116 21.98 10.62 -8.21
N ALA A 117 21.72 9.58 -7.42
CA ALA A 117 20.89 8.45 -7.82
C ALA A 117 19.44 8.87 -8.09
N ILE A 118 18.82 9.64 -7.18
CA ILE A 118 17.46 10.17 -7.35
C ILE A 118 17.38 10.97 -8.66
N ALA A 119 18.26 11.95 -8.84
CA ALA A 119 18.22 12.82 -10.01
C ALA A 119 18.34 12.05 -11.34
N ARG A 120 19.17 10.98 -11.38
CA ARG A 120 19.31 10.16 -12.59
C ARG A 120 18.15 9.21 -12.82
N ILE A 121 17.65 8.60 -11.76
CA ILE A 121 16.50 7.71 -11.82
C ILE A 121 15.28 8.51 -12.30
N ASP A 122 15.05 9.70 -11.75
CA ASP A 122 13.96 10.59 -12.17
C ASP A 122 14.12 11.01 -13.63
N ALA A 123 15.34 11.33 -14.08
CA ALA A 123 15.60 11.70 -15.46
C ALA A 123 15.37 10.54 -16.45
N ALA A 124 15.63 9.30 -16.03
CA ALA A 124 15.55 8.11 -16.88
C ALA A 124 14.15 7.46 -16.89
N ILE A 125 13.48 7.44 -15.74
CA ILE A 125 12.23 6.68 -15.52
C ILE A 125 11.02 7.62 -15.35
N GLY A 126 11.25 8.88 -14.96
CA GLY A 126 10.18 9.83 -14.66
C GLY A 126 9.30 9.38 -13.50
N ASP A 127 8.00 9.68 -13.57
CA ASP A 127 7.01 9.25 -12.57
C ASP A 127 6.55 7.79 -12.73
N GLY A 128 7.14 7.06 -13.70
CA GLY A 128 6.82 5.69 -14.03
C GLY A 128 5.39 5.47 -14.55
N THR A 129 4.71 6.52 -15.05
CA THR A 129 3.39 6.41 -15.67
C THR A 129 3.42 5.82 -17.08
N THR A 130 4.49 6.10 -17.83
CA THR A 130 4.73 5.60 -19.21
C THR A 130 5.12 4.13 -19.28
N LEU A 131 5.45 3.51 -18.14
CA LEU A 131 5.91 2.12 -18.06
C LEU A 131 4.77 1.09 -18.21
N LYS A 132 3.51 1.53 -18.09
CA LYS A 132 2.36 0.66 -18.37
C LYS A 132 2.19 0.34 -19.86
N ASP A 133 2.68 1.21 -20.75
CA ASP A 133 2.45 1.10 -22.19
C ASP A 133 3.44 0.16 -22.90
N GLY A 134 4.48 -0.32 -22.21
CA GLY A 134 5.54 -1.18 -22.78
C GLY A 134 5.30 -2.70 -22.68
N ARG A 135 4.16 -3.16 -22.15
CA ARG A 135 3.80 -4.60 -22.07
C ARG A 135 2.80 -5.03 -23.15
N GLY A 136 2.95 -4.47 -24.34
CA GLY A 136 2.21 -4.87 -25.53
C GLY A 136 3.14 -5.03 -26.72
N GLU A 137 3.88 -6.13 -26.75
CA GLU A 137 4.26 -6.91 -27.96
C GLU A 137 4.97 -8.22 -27.56
#